data_AF-A0A5D2UEL7-F1
#
_entry.id   AF-A0A5D2UEL7-F1
#
_cell.length_a   1.000
_cell.length_b   1.000
_cell.length_c   1.000
_cell.angle_alpha   90.00
_cell.angle_beta   90.00
_cell.angle_gamma   90.00
#
_symmetry.space_group_name_H-M   'P 1'
#
loop_
_entity.id
_entity.type
_entity.pdbx_description
1 polymer ?
#
loop_
_entity_poly.entity_id
_entity_poly.type
_entity_poly.pdbx_seq_one_letter_code
_entity_poly.pdbx_strand_id
1 'polypeptide(L)'
;MSQCQPCDSEGEPLPSTELNEAWKLANAPKNDKFQYTHFAHKINSFDTTPKKLLASDSRLRPDRHALEQGDLSKAGFEKSREATFFKVSLNGSLFFCNPW
;
A
#
# COMPACT_ATOMS: atom_id res chain seq x y z
N MET A 1 9.45 -6.17 18.70
CA MET A 1 8.43 -6.52 19.71
C MET A 1 8.20 -5.27 20.52
N SER A 2 6.97 -4.82 20.61
CA SER A 2 6.61 -3.65 21.41
C SER A 2 6.09 -4.14 22.75
N GLN A 3 6.52 -3.49 23.82
CA GLN A 3 6.15 -3.85 25.18
C GLN A 3 5.40 -2.67 25.79
N CYS A 4 4.43 -2.96 26.66
CA CYS A 4 3.67 -1.94 27.37
C CYS A 4 3.54 -2.35 28.83
N GLN A 5 3.66 -1.37 29.71
CA GLN A 5 3.34 -1.50 31.13
C GLN A 5 2.61 -0.23 31.58
N PRO A 6 1.78 -0.32 32.62
CA PRO A 6 1.13 0.85 33.21
C PRO A 6 2.17 1.82 33.80
N CYS A 7 2.05 3.10 33.44
CA CYS A 7 2.88 4.18 33.99
C CYS A 7 2.03 5.17 34.79
N ASP A 8 2.65 5.88 35.72
CA ASP A 8 2.06 7.03 36.40
C ASP A 8 2.00 8.28 35.50
N SER A 9 1.56 9.41 36.05
CA SER A 9 1.44 10.68 35.32
C SER A 9 2.78 11.28 34.88
N GLU A 10 3.88 10.89 35.53
CA GLU A 10 5.23 11.34 35.21
C GLU A 10 5.89 10.41 34.16
N GLY A 11 5.23 9.29 33.80
CA GLY A 11 5.71 8.31 32.84
C GLY A 11 6.54 7.19 33.45
N GLU A 12 6.66 7.14 34.77
CA GLU A 12 7.41 6.10 35.47
C GLU A 12 6.55 4.83 35.63
N PRO A 13 7.15 3.63 35.48
CA PRO A 13 6.41 2.39 35.61
C PRO A 13 5.92 2.17 37.04
N LEU A 14 4.66 1.76 37.19
CA LEU A 14 4.10 1.52 38.52
C LEU A 14 4.84 0.38 39.23
N PRO A 15 5.10 0.48 40.54
CA PRO A 15 5.76 -0.59 41.27
C PRO A 15 4.90 -1.86 41.22
N SER A 16 5.55 -3.02 41.07
CA SER A 16 4.92 -4.35 40.95
C SER A 16 4.14 -4.64 39.66
N THR A 17 4.27 -3.83 38.61
CA THR A 17 3.70 -4.18 37.29
C THR A 17 4.65 -4.99 36.42
N GLU A 18 4.11 -5.99 35.72
CA GLU A 18 4.85 -6.78 34.74
C GLU A 18 4.79 -6.15 33.34
N LEU A 19 5.89 -6.31 32.60
CA LEU A 19 6.04 -5.82 31.24
C LEU A 19 5.34 -6.78 30.26
N ASN A 20 4.24 -6.34 29.65
CA ASN A 20 3.45 -7.18 28.74
C ASN A 20 3.82 -6.95 27.27
N GLU A 21 3.71 -8.00 26.46
CA GLU A 21 3.84 -7.87 25.00
C GLU A 21 2.63 -7.10 24.46
N ALA A 22 2.87 -5.90 23.95
CA ALA A 22 1.82 -5.05 23.40
C ALA A 22 1.56 -5.34 21.92
N TRP A 23 2.62 -5.64 21.18
CA TRP A 23 2.52 -5.94 19.75
C TRP A 23 3.73 -6.73 19.25
N LYS A 24 3.46 -7.62 18.30
CA LYS A 24 4.47 -8.41 17.60
C LYS A 24 4.18 -8.49 16.12
N LEU A 25 5.26 -8.38 15.34
CA LEU A 25 5.20 -8.53 13.90
C LEU A 25 4.82 -9.97 13.54
N ALA A 26 3.81 -10.11 12.68
CA ALA A 26 3.41 -11.41 12.15
C ALA A 26 4.49 -11.98 11.22
N ASN A 27 4.51 -13.31 11.11
CA ASN A 27 5.42 -13.99 10.18
C ASN A 27 5.16 -13.57 8.73
N ALA A 28 6.23 -13.39 7.97
CA ALA A 28 6.16 -13.17 6.52
C ALA A 28 6.14 -14.51 5.76
N PRO A 29 5.50 -14.57 4.57
CA PRO A 29 5.66 -15.68 3.65
C PRO A 29 7.14 -15.94 3.34
N LYS A 30 7.53 -17.21 3.24
CA LYS A 30 8.89 -17.58 2.84
C LYS A 30 9.05 -17.42 1.33
N ASN A 31 10.18 -16.87 0.89
CA ASN A 31 10.55 -16.70 -0.52
C ASN A 31 9.54 -15.88 -1.35
N ASP A 32 8.88 -14.89 -0.74
CA ASP A 32 8.04 -13.99 -1.52
C ASP A 32 8.85 -13.14 -2.50
N LYS A 33 8.32 -12.94 -3.71
CA LYS A 33 8.98 -12.23 -4.80
C LYS A 33 9.30 -10.77 -4.44
N PHE A 34 8.44 -10.13 -3.66
CA PHE A 34 8.55 -8.72 -3.29
C PHE A 34 8.68 -8.50 -1.78
N GLN A 35 8.92 -9.59 -1.03
CA GLN A 35 9.01 -9.59 0.44
C GLN A 35 7.76 -9.02 1.12
N TYR A 36 6.60 -9.26 0.54
CA TYR A 36 5.31 -8.82 1.07
C TYR A 36 4.89 -9.65 2.28
N THR A 37 4.13 -9.02 3.17
CA THR A 37 3.44 -9.72 4.25
C THR A 37 2.20 -10.42 3.70
N HIS A 38 1.67 -11.40 4.45
CA HIS A 38 0.36 -12.01 4.12
C HIS A 38 -0.76 -10.98 3.98
N PHE A 39 -0.68 -9.88 4.73
CA PHE A 39 -1.63 -8.77 4.63
C PHE A 39 -1.46 -8.02 3.31
N ALA A 40 -0.22 -7.67 2.93
CA ALA A 40 0.06 -6.93 1.70
C ALA A 40 -0.42 -7.66 0.43
N HIS A 41 -0.33 -9.00 0.38
CA HIS A 41 -0.88 -9.80 -0.73
C HIS A 41 -2.40 -9.65 -0.93
N LYS A 42 -3.14 -9.22 0.10
CA LYS A 42 -4.60 -9.07 0.01
C LYS A 42 -5.03 -7.66 -0.40
N ILE A 43 -4.13 -6.68 -0.35
CA ILE A 43 -4.49 -5.27 -0.56
C ILE A 43 -4.97 -5.03 -1.99
N ASN A 44 -4.27 -5.59 -2.99
CA ASN A 44 -4.56 -5.37 -4.40
C ASN A 44 -5.40 -6.50 -5.03
N SER A 45 -5.88 -7.47 -4.25
CA SER A 45 -6.71 -8.57 -4.77
C SER A 45 -8.17 -8.15 -4.97
N PHE A 46 -8.77 -8.60 -6.07
CA PHE A 46 -10.20 -8.44 -6.33
C PHE A 46 -11.07 -9.43 -5.54
N ASP A 47 -10.50 -10.50 -4.99
CA ASP A 47 -11.25 -11.55 -4.28
C ASP A 47 -11.87 -11.03 -2.98
N THR A 48 -11.21 -10.06 -2.35
CA THR A 48 -11.62 -9.44 -1.08
C THR A 48 -12.40 -8.14 -1.29
N THR A 49 -12.72 -7.79 -2.53
CA THR A 49 -13.17 -6.45 -2.90
C THR A 49 -14.69 -6.31 -2.95
N PRO A 50 -15.28 -5.20 -2.44
CA PRO A 50 -16.70 -4.91 -2.61
C PRO A 50 -17.09 -4.74 -4.08
N LYS A 51 -18.27 -5.22 -4.49
CA LYS A 51 -18.73 -5.22 -5.90
C LYS A 51 -18.81 -3.84 -6.58
N LYS A 52 -18.75 -2.74 -5.82
CA LYS A 52 -18.82 -1.37 -6.34
C LYS A 52 -17.56 -0.61 -5.92
N LEU A 53 -16.53 -0.71 -6.74
CA LEU A 53 -15.35 0.14 -6.61
C LEU A 53 -15.59 1.51 -7.23
N LEU A 54 -15.00 2.54 -6.63
CA LEU A 54 -14.86 3.84 -7.27
C LEU A 54 -13.83 3.75 -8.39
N ALA A 55 -13.99 4.57 -9.43
CA ALA A 55 -13.06 4.61 -10.56
C ALA A 55 -11.61 4.97 -10.15
N SER A 56 -11.45 5.67 -9.02
CA SER A 56 -10.15 6.06 -8.46
C SER A 56 -9.52 5.01 -7.55
N ASP A 57 -10.16 3.84 -7.34
CA ASP A 57 -9.60 2.79 -6.49
C ASP A 57 -8.30 2.23 -7.09
N SER A 58 -7.29 2.02 -6.24
CA SER A 58 -5.95 1.60 -6.69
C SER A 58 -5.93 0.21 -7.31
N ARG A 59 -6.92 -0.66 -7.04
CA ARG A 59 -7.03 -1.98 -7.67
C ARG A 59 -7.31 -1.89 -9.17
N LEU A 60 -7.94 -0.80 -9.61
CA LEU A 60 -8.28 -0.58 -11.02
C LEU A 60 -7.10 -0.01 -11.83
N ARG A 61 -5.95 0.26 -11.21
CA ARG A 61 -4.78 0.79 -11.92
C ARG A 61 -4.19 -0.28 -12.87
N PRO A 62 -4.25 -0.07 -14.20
CA PRO A 62 -3.83 -1.06 -15.18
C PRO A 62 -2.34 -1.38 -15.13
N ASP A 63 -1.50 -0.43 -14.72
CA ASP A 63 -0.06 -0.62 -14.60
C ASP A 63 0.31 -1.58 -13.44
N ARG A 64 -0.33 -1.40 -12.27
CA ARG A 64 -0.19 -2.30 -11.11
C ARG A 64 -0.73 -3.68 -11.40
N HIS A 65 -1.89 -3.77 -12.04
CA HIS A 65 -2.48 -5.05 -12.42
C HIS A 65 -1.58 -5.82 -13.39
N ALA A 66 -1.02 -5.17 -14.42
CA ALA A 66 -0.07 -5.81 -15.34
C ALA A 66 1.19 -6.31 -14.63
N LEU A 67 1.72 -5.53 -13.66
CA LEU A 67 2.88 -5.92 -12.87
C LEU A 67 2.62 -7.17 -12.01
N GLU A 68 1.43 -7.28 -11.42
CA GLU A 68 1.03 -8.46 -10.61
C GLU A 68 0.90 -9.72 -11.46
N GLN A 69 0.44 -9.59 -12.71
CA GLN A 69 0.42 -10.69 -13.68
C GLN A 69 1.81 -11.01 -14.27
N GLY A 70 2.84 -10.23 -13.94
CA GLY A 70 4.20 -10.40 -14.44
C GLY A 70 4.48 -9.81 -15.82
N ASP A 71 3.54 -9.05 -16.40
CA ASP A 71 3.70 -8.39 -17.69
C ASP A 71 4.41 -7.03 -17.53
N LEU A 72 5.74 -7.08 -17.50
CA LEU A 72 6.60 -5.90 -17.30
C LEU A 72 6.51 -4.90 -18.46
N SER A 73 6.30 -5.37 -19.69
CA SER A 73 6.20 -4.51 -20.87
C SER A 73 4.93 -3.68 -20.80
N LYS A 74 3.79 -4.33 -20.54
CA LYS A 74 2.51 -3.65 -20.37
C LYS A 74 2.51 -2.74 -19.14
N ALA A 75 3.08 -3.18 -18.01
CA ALA A 75 3.19 -2.33 -16.82
C ALA A 75 3.96 -1.03 -17.12
N GLY A 76 5.08 -1.12 -17.85
CA GLY A 76 5.85 0.05 -18.26
C GLY A 76 5.09 0.98 -19.20
N PHE A 77 4.36 0.43 -20.17
CA PHE A 77 3.52 1.20 -21.09
C PHE A 77 2.38 1.93 -20.37
N GLU A 78 1.62 1.21 -19.54
CA GLU A 78 0.48 1.74 -18.79
C GLU A 78 0.89 2.85 -17.81
N LYS A 79 2.00 2.65 -17.08
CA LYS A 79 2.58 3.68 -16.21
C LYS A 79 2.94 4.95 -17.00
N SER A 80 3.51 4.78 -18.19
CA SER A 80 3.88 5.91 -19.06
C SER A 80 2.64 6.62 -19.60
N ARG A 81 1.57 5.89 -19.92
CA ARG A 81 0.29 6.45 -20.37
C ARG A 81 -0.35 7.30 -19.28
N GLU A 82 -0.44 6.78 -18.05
CA GLU A 82 -0.95 7.52 -16.89
C GLU A 82 -0.11 8.79 -16.63
N ALA A 83 1.22 8.66 -16.57
CA ALA A 83 2.11 9.79 -16.32
C ALA A 83 2.10 10.85 -17.43
N THR A 84 1.88 10.45 -18.68
CA THR A 84 1.76 11.37 -19.83
C THR A 84 0.43 12.13 -19.81
N PHE A 85 -0.66 11.52 -19.34
CA PHE A 85 -1.96 12.20 -19.19
C PHE A 85 -1.89 13.38 -18.19
N PHE A 86 -1.03 13.28 -17.18
CA PHE A 86 -0.73 14.38 -16.26
C PHE A 86 0.17 15.47 -16.86
N LYS A 87 0.75 15.26 -18.03
CA LYS A 87 1.69 16.17 -18.71
C LYS A 87 1.18 16.57 -20.09
N VAL A 88 -0.07 17.01 -20.19
CA VAL A 88 -0.57 17.59 -21.44
C VAL A 88 -0.09 19.05 -21.50
N SER A 89 0.68 19.37 -22.55
CA SER A 89 1.08 20.74 -22.88
C SER A 89 0.13 21.29 -23.94
N LEU A 90 -0.59 22.36 -23.62
CA LEU A 90 -1.28 23.20 -24.59
C LEU A 90 -0.49 24.52 -24.68
N ASN A 91 -0.05 24.88 -25.89
CA ASN A 91 0.64 26.16 -26.14
C ASN A 91 1.83 26.47 -25.22
N GLY A 92 2.68 25.47 -24.93
CA GLY A 92 3.91 25.68 -24.16
C GLY A 92 3.71 25.84 -22.64
N SER A 93 2.48 25.71 -22.15
CA SER A 93 2.19 25.68 -20.72
C SER A 93 1.95 24.25 -20.26
N LEU A 94 2.59 23.84 -19.16
CA LEU A 94 2.44 22.50 -18.59
C LEU A 94 1.12 22.45 -17.81
N PHE A 95 0.13 21.71 -18.31
CA PHE A 95 -1.13 21.50 -17.60
C PHE A 95 -1.12 20.14 -16.91
N PHE A 96 -1.33 20.15 -15.60
CA PHE A 96 -1.71 18.96 -14.86
C PHE A 96 -3.21 18.74 -15.06
N CYS A 97 -3.58 17.97 -16.08
CA CYS A 97 -4.96 17.49 -16.20
C CYS A 97 -5.17 16.35 -15.19
N ASN A 98 -5.80 16.67 -14.06
CA ASN A 98 -6.44 15.66 -13.22
C ASN A 98 -7.70 15.18 -13.95
N PRO A 99 -7.85 13.88 -14.25
CA PRO A 99 -9.17 13.35 -14.61
C PRO A 99 -10.07 13.20 -13.38
N TRP A 100 -9.53 13.40 -12.16
CA TRP A 100 -10.22 13.38 -10.87
C TRP A 100 -9.52 14.30 -9.86
#